data_AF-A0A8J7UGS9-F1
#
_entry.id   AF-A0A8J7UGS9-F1
#
_cell.length_a   1.000
_cell.length_b   1.000
_cell.length_c   1.000
_cell.angle_alpha   90.00
_cell.angle_beta   90.00
_cell.angle_gamma   90.00
#
_symmetry.space_group_name_H-M   'P 1'
#
loop_
_entity.id
_entity.type
_entity.pdbx_description
1 polymer ?
#
loop_
_entity_poly.entity_id
_entity_poly.type
_entity_poly.pdbx_seq_one_letter_code
_entity_poly.pdbx_strand_id
1 'polypeptide(L)'
;MKKGYFGEFGGCFVPELLMPPLEELDRAMREIMPAKEFKAELDGLLKDYAGRPTPLTSCPALSRELGIDLWLKREDLLHTGAHKINNTLGQALLAKKMGKRALIA
;
A
#
# COMPACT_ATOMS: atom_id res chain seq x y z
N MET A 1 3.48 -22.42 -11.64
CA MET A 1 4.13 -21.56 -10.62
C MET A 1 3.72 -22.03 -9.24
N LYS A 2 4.64 -22.07 -8.26
CA LYS A 2 4.30 -22.40 -6.87
C LYS A 2 3.55 -21.22 -6.23
N LYS A 3 2.51 -21.47 -5.43
CA LYS A 3 1.70 -20.42 -4.77
C LYS A 3 2.59 -19.55 -3.87
N GLY A 4 2.47 -18.23 -3.99
CA GLY A 4 3.24 -17.26 -3.17
C GLY A 4 4.68 -17.01 -3.63
N TYR A 5 5.12 -17.60 -4.74
CA TYR A 5 6.47 -17.41 -5.28
C TYR A 5 6.47 -16.54 -6.54
N PHE A 6 7.50 -15.68 -6.63
CA PHE A 6 7.92 -14.95 -7.83
C PHE A 6 9.31 -15.47 -8.24
N GLY A 7 9.34 -16.42 -9.18
CA GLY A 7 10.56 -17.17 -9.48
C GLY A 7 10.97 -18.04 -8.29
N GLU A 8 12.20 -17.86 -7.82
CA GLU A 8 12.73 -18.52 -6.62
C GLU A 8 12.43 -17.78 -5.31
N PHE A 9 11.96 -16.53 -5.37
CA PHE A 9 11.74 -15.67 -4.21
C PHE A 9 10.28 -15.71 -3.74
N GLY A 10 10.04 -15.58 -2.43
CA GLY A 10 8.71 -15.59 -1.82
C GLY A 10 8.44 -16.86 -1.01
N GLY A 11 7.21 -17.34 -1.04
CA GLY A 11 6.75 -18.47 -0.22
C GLY A 11 6.18 -18.05 1.14
N CYS A 12 5.92 -19.05 1.99
CA CYS A 12 5.31 -18.88 3.31
C CYS A 12 6.09 -19.70 4.34
N PHE A 13 7.21 -19.14 4.80
CA PHE A 13 8.14 -19.78 5.74
C PHE A 13 7.88 -19.30 7.17
N VAL A 14 6.78 -19.76 7.75
CA VAL A 14 6.33 -19.38 9.09
C VAL A 14 6.00 -20.63 9.92
N PRO A 15 5.95 -20.53 11.26
CA PRO A 15 5.40 -21.60 12.09
C PRO A 15 3.98 -21.98 11.67
N GLU A 16 3.63 -23.26 11.79
CA GLU A 16 2.30 -23.79 11.42
C GLU A 16 1.15 -23.00 12.08
N LEU A 17 1.36 -22.53 13.31
CA LEU A 17 0.38 -21.74 14.05
C LEU A 17 -0.02 -20.43 13.35
N LEU A 18 0.83 -19.89 12.47
CA LEU A 18 0.55 -18.69 11.68
C LEU A 18 -0.10 -18.96 10.33
N MET A 19 -0.23 -20.23 9.91
CA MET A 19 -0.87 -20.56 8.63
C MET A 19 -2.35 -20.13 8.59
N PRO A 20 -3.19 -20.42 9.62
CA PRO A 20 -4.60 -20.01 9.59
C PRO A 20 -4.84 -18.50 9.43
N PRO A 21 -4.20 -17.58 10.18
CA PRO A 21 -4.41 -16.15 9.99
C PRO A 21 -3.88 -15.63 8.65
N LEU A 22 -2.83 -16.24 8.07
CA LEU A 22 -2.33 -15.87 6.74
C LEU A 22 -3.29 -16.29 5.64
N GLU A 23 -3.91 -17.47 5.75
CA GLU A 23 -4.94 -17.93 4.81
C GLU A 23 -6.24 -17.11 4.92
N GLU A 24 -6.62 -16.72 6.14
CA GLU A 24 -7.72 -15.78 6.38
C GLU A 24 -7.45 -14.45 5.66
N LEU A 25 -6.22 -13.92 5.78
CA LEU A 25 -5.82 -12.67 5.13
C LEU A 25 -5.79 -12.80 3.60
N ASP A 26 -5.20 -13.86 3.02
CA ASP A 26 -5.16 -14.10 1.57
C ASP A 26 -6.58 -14.15 0.97
N ARG A 27 -7.51 -14.84 1.66
CA ARG A 27 -8.92 -14.91 1.27
C ARG A 27 -9.59 -13.54 1.36
N ALA A 28 -9.46 -12.85 2.49
CA ALA A 28 -10.06 -11.53 2.69
C ALA A 28 -9.55 -10.51 1.66
N MET A 29 -8.24 -10.52 1.35
CA MET A 29 -7.68 -9.66 0.31
C MET A 29 -8.31 -9.92 -1.05
N ARG A 30 -8.48 -11.19 -1.44
CA ARG A 30 -9.08 -11.57 -2.74
C ARG A 30 -10.57 -11.24 -2.84
N GLU A 31 -11.30 -11.30 -1.74
CA GLU A 31 -12.74 -11.07 -1.73
C GLU A 31 -13.10 -9.59 -1.52
N ILE A 32 -12.41 -8.91 -0.61
CA ILE A 32 -12.78 -7.57 -0.15
C ILE A 32 -12.14 -6.49 -1.02
N MET A 33 -10.84 -6.59 -1.32
CA MET A 33 -10.12 -5.50 -2.02
C MET A 33 -10.63 -5.22 -3.45
N PRO A 34 -11.11 -6.21 -4.23
CA PRO A 34 -11.66 -5.93 -5.56
C PRO A 34 -13.02 -5.23 -5.54
N ALA A 35 -13.76 -5.29 -4.43
CA ALA A 35 -15.11 -4.73 -4.30
C ALA A 35 -15.12 -3.23 -4.56
N LYS A 36 -16.16 -2.74 -5.25
CA LYS A 36 -16.28 -1.32 -5.62
C LYS A 36 -16.34 -0.43 -4.39
N GLU A 37 -17.01 -0.91 -3.35
CA GLU A 37 -17.21 -0.21 -2.09
C GLU A 37 -15.89 -0.04 -1.35
N PHE A 38 -15.04 -1.08 -1.34
CA PHE A 38 -13.70 -1.00 -0.73
C PHE A 38 -12.82 0.01 -1.47
N LYS A 39 -12.81 -0.05 -2.81
CA LYS A 39 -12.03 0.90 -3.63
C LYS A 39 -12.50 2.33 -3.44
N ALA A 40 -13.80 2.57 -3.45
CA ALA A 40 -14.36 3.90 -3.23
C ALA A 40 -14.02 4.46 -1.84
N GLU A 41 -14.10 3.64 -0.79
CA GLU A 41 -13.73 4.06 0.57
C GLU A 41 -12.22 4.34 0.68
N LEU A 42 -11.38 3.49 0.09
CA LEU A 42 -9.93 3.70 0.07
C LEU A 42 -9.55 4.94 -0.75
N ASP A 43 -10.14 5.15 -1.92
CA ASP A 43 -9.89 6.32 -2.76
C ASP A 43 -10.30 7.61 -2.06
N GLY A 44 -11.42 7.61 -1.34
CA GLY A 44 -11.83 8.72 -0.48
C GLY A 44 -10.79 9.02 0.61
N LEU A 45 -10.31 8.01 1.33
CA LEU A 45 -9.25 8.18 2.33
C LEU A 45 -7.94 8.69 1.70
N LEU A 46 -7.53 8.14 0.56
CA LEU A 46 -6.31 8.56 -0.12
C LEU A 46 -6.40 10.02 -0.58
N LYS A 47 -7.55 10.44 -1.10
CA LYS A 47 -7.77 11.80 -1.58
C LYS A 47 -7.93 12.80 -0.43
N ASP A 48 -8.91 12.56 0.43
CA ASP A 48 -9.40 13.56 1.37
C ASP A 48 -8.61 13.57 2.69
N TYR A 49 -7.96 12.45 3.05
CA TYR A 49 -7.12 12.34 4.25
C TYR A 49 -5.63 12.30 3.95
N ALA A 50 -5.18 11.44 3.01
CA ALA A 50 -3.75 11.33 2.72
C ALA A 50 -3.20 12.45 1.82
N GLY A 51 -4.06 13.14 1.08
CA GLY A 51 -3.70 14.26 0.20
C GLY A 51 -3.29 13.85 -1.22
N ARG A 52 -3.80 12.72 -1.73
CA ARG A 52 -3.57 12.32 -3.13
C ARG A 52 -4.41 13.16 -4.11
N PRO A 53 -3.94 13.36 -5.35
CA PRO A 53 -2.63 12.95 -5.88
C PRO A 53 -1.49 13.84 -5.40
N THR A 54 -0.32 13.25 -5.21
CA THR A 54 0.93 13.99 -4.97
C THR A 54 1.45 14.59 -6.28
N PRO A 55 2.01 15.82 -6.27
CA PRO A 55 2.54 16.44 -7.47
C PRO A 55 3.81 15.73 -7.99
N LEU A 56 4.10 15.96 -9.26
CA LEU A 56 5.42 15.73 -9.87
C LEU A 56 6.11 17.09 -10.00
N THR A 57 7.28 17.26 -9.40
CA THR A 57 8.01 18.53 -9.41
C THR A 57 9.27 18.41 -10.27
N SER A 58 9.39 19.23 -11.31
CA SER A 58 10.64 19.35 -12.09
C SER A 58 11.73 20.05 -11.28
N CYS A 59 12.98 19.59 -11.40
CA CYS A 59 14.13 20.11 -10.68
C CYS A 59 15.15 20.74 -11.64
N PRO A 60 14.92 21.96 -12.18
CA PRO A 60 15.70 22.50 -13.29
C PRO A 60 17.16 22.81 -12.94
N ALA A 61 17.46 23.20 -11.69
CA ALA A 61 18.84 23.43 -11.26
C ALA A 61 19.66 22.15 -11.27
N LEU A 62 19.13 21.10 -10.63
CA LEU A 62 19.78 19.79 -10.55
C LEU A 62 19.78 19.07 -11.91
N SER A 63 18.76 19.30 -12.73
CA SER A 63 18.71 18.79 -14.12
C SER A 63 19.88 19.31 -14.95
N ARG A 64 20.22 20.61 -14.82
CA ARG A 64 21.39 21.20 -15.51
C ARG A 64 22.71 20.63 -15.00
N GLU A 65 22.82 20.41 -13.70
CA GLU A 65 24.02 19.84 -13.08
C GLU A 65 24.26 18.38 -13.50
N LEU A 66 23.20 17.58 -13.59
CA LEU A 66 23.27 16.15 -13.92
C LEU A 66 23.20 15.84 -15.43
N GLY A 67 22.77 16.80 -16.26
CA GLY A 67 22.58 16.60 -17.69
C GLY A 67 21.37 15.71 -18.05
N ILE A 68 20.40 15.57 -17.15
CA ILE A 68 19.17 14.78 -17.34
C ILE A 68 17.93 15.61 -16.95
N ASP A 69 16.76 15.27 -17.50
CA ASP A 69 15.49 15.86 -17.05
C ASP A 69 15.01 15.17 -15.76
N LEU A 70 15.23 15.83 -14.61
CA LEU A 70 14.93 15.28 -13.31
C LEU A 70 13.58 15.77 -12.77
N TRP A 71 12.75 14.81 -12.38
CA TRP A 71 11.46 15.02 -11.74
C TRP A 71 11.36 14.24 -10.43
N LEU A 72 10.72 14.84 -9.43
CA LEU A 72 10.46 14.21 -8.14
C LEU A 72 8.97 13.88 -7.99
N LYS A 73 8.67 12.61 -7.72
CA LYS A 73 7.33 12.19 -7.27
C LYS A 73 7.19 12.47 -5.78
N ARG A 74 6.36 13.45 -5.44
CA ARG A 74 6.34 14.10 -4.12
C ARG A 74 5.56 13.33 -3.05
N GLU A 75 5.89 12.07 -2.81
CA GLU A 75 5.27 11.27 -1.73
C GLU A 75 5.67 11.77 -0.33
N ASP A 76 6.67 12.65 -0.23
CA ASP A 76 7.00 13.41 0.98
C ASP A 76 5.89 14.37 1.41
N LEU A 77 5.00 14.77 0.49
CA LEU A 77 3.88 15.67 0.77
C LEU A 77 2.61 14.95 1.24
N LEU A 78 2.61 13.62 1.29
CA LEU A 78 1.50 12.89 1.87
C LEU A 78 1.37 13.19 3.36
N HIS A 79 0.15 13.04 3.88
CA HIS A 79 -0.04 12.99 5.31
C HIS A 79 0.92 11.95 5.94
N THR A 80 1.49 12.28 7.10
CA THR A 80 2.61 11.56 7.77
C THR A 80 3.97 11.62 7.05
N GLY A 81 4.12 12.34 5.94
CA GLY A 81 5.41 12.69 5.32
C GLY A 81 6.09 11.59 4.49
N ALA A 82 5.41 10.49 4.17
CA ALA A 82 5.97 9.42 3.35
C ALA A 82 4.88 8.56 2.69
N HIS A 83 5.27 7.83 1.63
CA HIS A 83 4.40 6.90 0.90
C HIS A 83 3.79 5.76 1.73
N LYS A 84 4.27 5.52 2.97
CA LYS A 84 3.80 4.43 3.84
C LYS A 84 2.32 4.57 4.21
N ILE A 85 1.81 5.80 4.33
CA ILE A 85 0.40 6.06 4.66
C ILE A 85 -0.56 5.39 3.66
N ASN A 86 -0.17 5.30 2.38
CA ASN A 86 -0.99 4.65 1.35
C ASN A 86 -1.29 3.18 1.72
N ASN A 87 -0.26 2.43 2.12
CA ASN A 87 -0.41 1.03 2.52
C ASN A 87 -1.14 0.92 3.87
N THR A 88 -0.79 1.77 4.84
CA THR A 88 -1.41 1.74 6.17
C THR A 88 -2.92 1.95 6.10
N LEU A 89 -3.41 2.90 5.29
CA LEU A 89 -4.84 3.11 5.09
C LEU A 89 -5.52 1.88 4.48
N GLY A 90 -4.93 1.28 3.45
CA GLY A 90 -5.45 0.07 2.82
C GLY A 90 -5.55 -1.11 3.79
N GLN A 91 -4.49 -1.37 4.56
CA GLN A 91 -4.48 -2.48 5.52
C GLN A 91 -5.39 -2.23 6.72
N ALA A 92 -5.44 -0.99 7.23
CA ALA A 92 -6.37 -0.65 8.32
C ALA A 92 -7.83 -0.79 7.89
N LEU A 93 -8.16 -0.37 6.66
CA LEU A 93 -9.49 -0.56 6.10
C LEU A 93 -9.81 -2.04 5.93
N LEU A 94 -8.88 -2.85 5.41
CA LEU A 94 -9.06 -4.29 5.28
C LEU A 94 -9.28 -4.96 6.64
N ALA A 95 -8.46 -4.65 7.64
CA ALA A 95 -8.60 -5.18 9.00
C ALA A 95 -9.97 -4.84 9.60
N LYS A 96 -10.46 -3.62 9.39
CA LYS A 96 -11.81 -3.19 9.79
C LYS A 96 -12.89 -4.03 9.08
N LYS A 97 -12.78 -4.27 7.78
CA LYS A 97 -13.74 -5.09 7.01
C LYS A 97 -13.68 -6.58 7.40
N MET A 98 -12.52 -7.06 7.84
CA MET A 98 -12.33 -8.40 8.44
C MET A 98 -12.86 -8.49 9.88
N GLY A 99 -13.39 -7.40 10.45
CA GLY A 99 -13.91 -7.37 11.83
C GLY A 99 -12.83 -7.38 12.91
N LYS A 100 -11.56 -7.15 12.56
CA LYS A 100 -10.46 -7.06 13.53
C LYS A 100 -10.56 -5.75 14.31
N ARG A 101 -10.27 -5.81 15.61
CA ARG A 101 -10.39 -4.67 16.55
C ARG A 101 -9.05 -4.11 17.02
N ALA A 102 -7.95 -4.74 16.62
CA ALA A 102 -6.60 -4.35 16.99
C ALA A 102 -5.69 -4.44 15.77
N LEU A 103 -4.73 -3.53 15.70
CA LEU A 103 -3.63 -3.53 14.74
C LEU A 103 -2.33 -3.63 15.53
N ILE A 104 -1.40 -4.42 15.00
CA ILE A 104 -0.01 -4.50 15.49
C ILE A 104 0.84 -3.84 14.42
N ALA A 105 1.64 -2.84 14.79
CA ALA A 105 2.44 -2.02 13.90
C ALA A 105 3.85 -1.82 14.47
#